data_AF-A0AAJ2NST7-F1
#
_entry.id   AF-A0AAJ2NST7-F1
#
_cell.length_a   1.000
_cell.length_b   1.000
_cell.length_c   1.000
_cell.angle_alpha   90.00
_cell.angle_beta   90.00
_cell.angle_gamma   90.00
#
_symmetry.space_group_name_H-M   'P 1'
#
loop_
_entity.id
_entity.type
_entity.pdbx_description
1 polymer ?
#
loop_
_entity_poly.entity_id
_entity_poly.type
_entity_poly.pdbx_seq_one_letter_code
_entity_poly.pdbx_strand_id
1 'polypeptide(L)'
;AGIALDGQTRGLKMALVEMQDFAAGTSSRSTKLVHGGLRYLKQFEVKMVAEVGKERAIVYENGPHVTTPEWMLLPIHKGGTFGKFSTSIGLRV
;
A
#
# COMPACT_ATOMS: atom_id res chain seq x y z
N ALA A 1 -3.69 -5.44 -14.47
CA ALA A 1 -2.23 -5.37 -14.72
C ALA A 1 -1.46 -6.42 -13.92
N GLY A 2 -1.36 -6.30 -12.58
CA GLY A 2 -0.54 -7.21 -11.76
C GLY A 2 -0.84 -8.71 -11.95
N ILE A 3 -2.11 -9.12 -11.93
CA ILE A 3 -2.51 -10.52 -12.19
C ILE A 3 -2.10 -11.00 -13.58
N ALA A 4 -2.21 -10.14 -14.60
CA ALA A 4 -1.81 -10.50 -15.96
C ALA A 4 -0.30 -10.69 -16.08
N LEU A 5 0.50 -9.85 -15.41
CA LEU A 5 1.95 -10.01 -15.32
C LEU A 5 2.32 -11.32 -14.62
N ASP A 6 1.73 -11.60 -13.46
CA ASP A 6 1.97 -12.85 -12.70
C ASP A 6 1.57 -14.10 -13.51
N GLY A 7 0.42 -14.08 -14.18
CA GLY A 7 0.00 -15.19 -15.05
C GLY A 7 0.97 -15.41 -16.22
N GLN A 8 1.41 -14.33 -16.86
CA GLN A 8 2.35 -14.40 -17.98
C GLN A 8 3.73 -14.92 -17.54
N THR A 9 4.25 -14.47 -16.39
CA THR A 9 5.55 -14.95 -15.88
C THR A 9 5.51 -16.42 -15.45
N ARG A 10 4.33 -16.94 -15.11
CA ARG A 10 4.10 -18.37 -14.85
C ARG A 10 3.85 -19.22 -16.13
N GLY A 11 3.90 -18.61 -17.32
CA GLY A 11 3.74 -19.30 -18.60
C GLY A 11 2.29 -19.59 -19.02
N LEU A 12 1.30 -18.93 -18.40
CA LEU A 12 -0.09 -19.04 -18.81
C LEU A 12 -0.35 -18.27 -20.10
N LYS A 13 -1.28 -18.76 -20.94
CA LYS A 13 -1.80 -17.96 -22.05
C LYS A 13 -2.76 -16.91 -21.50
N MET A 14 -2.35 -15.64 -21.50
CA MET A 14 -3.10 -14.54 -20.91
C MET A 14 -3.65 -13.57 -21.96
N ALA A 15 -4.83 -13.03 -21.69
CA ALA A 15 -5.40 -11.87 -22.37
C ALA A 15 -5.95 -10.91 -21.32
N LEU A 16 -5.77 -9.60 -21.54
CA LEU A 16 -6.32 -8.54 -20.70
C LEU A 16 -7.18 -7.64 -21.59
N VAL A 17 -8.43 -7.43 -21.20
CA VAL A 17 -9.38 -6.54 -21.89
C VAL A 17 -9.70 -5.38 -20.95
N GLU A 18 -9.57 -4.16 -21.46
CA GLU A 18 -9.90 -2.93 -20.75
C GLU A 18 -10.99 -2.19 -21.54
N MET A 19 -11.99 -1.67 -20.84
CA MET A 19 -13.12 -0.97 -21.47
C MET A 19 -12.74 0.45 -21.88
N GLN A 20 -11.84 1.08 -21.12
CA GLN A 20 -11.34 2.44 -21.37
C GLN A 20 -9.87 2.39 -21.79
N ASP A 21 -9.02 3.19 -21.15
CA ASP A 21 -7.56 3.13 -21.26
C ASP A 21 -6.95 2.52 -19.98
N PHE A 22 -5.70 2.06 -20.06
CA PHE A 22 -5.01 1.49 -18.92
C PHE A 22 -4.94 2.48 -17.75
N ALA A 23 -5.34 2.02 -16.57
CA ALA A 23 -5.40 2.80 -15.33
C ALA A 23 -6.42 3.97 -15.32
N ALA A 24 -7.28 4.14 -16.33
CA ALA A 24 -8.26 5.24 -16.39
C ALA A 24 -9.30 5.25 -15.25
N GLY A 25 -9.50 4.10 -14.58
CA GLY A 25 -10.35 3.95 -13.40
C GLY A 25 -9.71 4.45 -12.10
N THR A 26 -10.02 3.79 -10.98
CA THR A 26 -9.56 4.18 -9.63
C THR A 26 -8.04 4.24 -9.50
N SER A 27 -7.31 3.43 -10.28
CA SER A 27 -5.84 3.37 -10.24
C SER A 27 -5.16 4.73 -10.53
N SER A 28 -5.73 5.58 -11.38
CA SER A 28 -5.23 6.95 -11.63
C SER A 28 -5.73 7.99 -10.62
N ARG A 29 -6.75 7.64 -9.84
CA ARG A 29 -7.48 8.54 -8.92
C ARG A 29 -7.17 8.29 -7.45
N SER A 30 -6.02 7.72 -7.16
CA SER A 30 -5.53 7.54 -5.79
C SER A 30 -4.85 8.80 -5.24
N THR A 31 -4.52 8.78 -3.96
CA THR A 31 -3.64 9.75 -3.29
C THR A 31 -2.20 9.68 -3.77
N LYS A 32 -1.86 8.69 -4.62
CA LYS A 32 -0.51 8.44 -5.15
C LYS A 32 0.52 8.15 -4.05
N LEU A 33 0.07 7.48 -2.98
CA LEU A 33 0.90 7.06 -1.87
C LEU A 33 0.74 5.56 -1.61
N VAL A 34 1.86 4.84 -1.50
CA VAL A 34 1.89 3.47 -0.98
C VAL A 34 2.12 3.56 0.53
N HIS A 35 1.04 3.54 1.32
CA HIS A 35 1.10 3.74 2.76
C HIS A 35 0.64 2.51 3.55
N GLY A 36 1.26 2.27 4.70
CA GLY A 36 1.01 1.11 5.59
C GLY A 36 -0.35 1.07 6.30
N GLY A 37 -1.30 1.94 5.93
CA GLY A 37 -2.64 1.90 6.50
C GLY A 37 -2.72 2.04 8.04
N LEU A 38 -1.87 2.86 8.67
CA LEU A 38 -1.81 3.05 10.15
C LEU A 38 -3.19 3.27 10.82
N ARG A 39 -4.15 3.84 10.08
CA ARG A 39 -5.52 4.02 10.55
C ARG A 39 -6.19 2.70 10.98
N TYR A 40 -5.88 1.60 10.31
CA TYR A 40 -6.50 0.29 10.50
C TYR A 40 -6.07 -0.41 11.79
N LEU A 41 -4.97 0.02 12.42
CA LEU A 41 -4.59 -0.46 13.75
C LEU A 41 -5.68 -0.21 14.80
N LYS A 42 -6.47 0.85 14.64
CA LYS A 42 -7.61 1.14 15.53
C LYS A 42 -8.67 0.02 15.49
N GLN A 43 -8.80 -0.66 14.36
CA GLN A 43 -9.72 -1.77 14.15
C GLN A 43 -9.10 -3.12 14.52
N PHE A 44 -7.93 -3.12 15.17
CA PHE A 44 -7.15 -4.31 15.50
C PHE A 44 -6.70 -5.14 14.29
N GLU A 45 -6.66 -4.52 13.10
CA GLU A 45 -6.22 -5.14 11.83
C GLU A 45 -4.68 -5.18 11.71
N VAL A 46 -4.01 -5.75 12.71
CA VAL A 46 -2.53 -5.77 12.78
C VAL A 46 -1.92 -6.57 11.64
N LYS A 47 -2.53 -7.70 11.26
CA LYS A 47 -2.05 -8.54 10.16
C LYS A 47 -2.01 -7.77 8.84
N MET A 48 -3.07 -7.02 8.55
CA MET A 48 -3.17 -6.23 7.33
C MET A 48 -2.12 -5.11 7.31
N VAL A 49 -1.94 -4.40 8.42
CA VAL A 49 -0.92 -3.34 8.52
C VAL A 49 0.49 -3.88 8.29
N ALA A 50 0.81 -5.04 8.87
CA ALA A 50 2.08 -5.72 8.67
C ALA A 50 2.30 -6.16 7.21
N GLU A 51 1.26 -6.70 6.57
CA GLU A 51 1.29 -7.13 5.16
C GLU A 51 1.54 -5.93 4.24
N VAL A 52 0.79 -4.83 4.40
CA VAL A 52 0.99 -3.62 3.60
C VAL A 52 2.36 -2.99 3.86
N GLY A 53 2.86 -3.07 5.10
CA GLY A 53 4.22 -2.65 5.45
C GLY A 53 5.31 -3.38 4.65
N LYS A 54 5.18 -4.70 4.52
CA LYS A 54 6.07 -5.55 3.71
C LYS A 54 5.92 -5.28 2.22
N GLU A 55 4.69 -5.22 1.71
CA GLU A 55 4.40 -4.95 0.30
C GLU A 55 4.98 -3.60 -0.15
N ARG A 56 4.98 -2.58 0.73
CA ARG A 56 5.62 -1.29 0.42
C ARG A 56 7.11 -1.44 0.08
N ALA A 57 7.84 -2.28 0.80
CA ALA A 57 9.25 -2.53 0.51
C ALA A 57 9.41 -3.27 -0.83
N ILE A 58 8.59 -4.28 -1.09
CA ILE A 58 8.61 -5.04 -2.34
C ILE A 58 8.28 -4.14 -3.54
N VAL A 59 7.29 -3.26 -3.42
CA VAL A 59 6.94 -2.29 -4.48
C VAL A 59 8.09 -1.32 -4.75
N TYR A 60 8.78 -0.86 -3.71
CA TYR A 60 9.96 -0.01 -3.86
C TYR A 60 11.10 -0.73 -4.59
N GLU A 61 11.35 -1.99 -4.25
CA GLU A 61 12.37 -2.83 -4.92
C GLU A 61 12.00 -3.12 -6.39
N ASN A 62 10.73 -3.39 -6.68
CA ASN A 62 10.26 -3.69 -8.03
C ASN A 62 10.19 -2.45 -8.95
N GLY A 63 9.93 -1.28 -8.37
CA GLY A 63 9.69 -0.04 -9.12
C GLY A 63 10.41 1.17 -8.53
N PRO A 64 11.74 1.16 -8.36
CA PRO A 64 12.47 2.27 -7.76
C PRO A 64 12.44 3.55 -8.62
N HIS A 65 12.14 3.42 -9.91
CA HIS A 65 12.01 4.54 -10.84
C HIS A 65 10.63 5.22 -10.82
N VAL A 66 9.64 4.61 -10.13
CA VAL A 66 8.27 5.16 -9.97
C VAL A 66 7.89 5.41 -8.52
N THR A 67 8.75 5.05 -7.56
CA THR A 67 8.50 5.23 -6.13
C THR A 67 9.66 5.95 -5.46
N THR A 68 9.34 6.74 -4.43
CA THR A 68 10.34 7.44 -3.61
C THR A 68 9.90 7.38 -2.15
N PRO A 69 10.81 7.08 -1.20
CA PRO A 69 10.46 7.04 0.21
C PRO A 69 10.16 8.44 0.73
N GLU A 70 8.97 8.63 1.29
CA GLU A 70 8.53 9.91 1.85
C GLU A 70 8.22 9.80 3.34
N TRP A 71 8.70 10.77 4.11
CA TRP A 71 8.48 10.83 5.56
C TRP A 71 7.14 11.52 5.87
N MET A 72 6.28 10.87 6.64
CA MET A 72 5.00 11.44 7.07
C MET A 72 5.05 11.88 8.53
N LEU A 73 4.50 13.07 8.80
CA LEU A 73 4.29 13.58 10.15
C LEU A 73 2.92 13.15 10.66
N LEU A 74 2.87 12.46 11.81
CA LEU A 74 1.62 12.10 12.49
C LEU A 74 1.47 12.92 13.78
N PRO A 75 0.66 13.98 13.79
CA PRO A 75 0.43 14.76 15.01
C PRO A 75 -0.45 13.98 15.99
N ILE A 76 -0.05 13.94 17.27
CA ILE A 76 -0.79 13.29 18.34
C ILE A 76 -1.47 14.36 19.20
N HIS A 77 -2.80 14.32 19.24
CA HIS A 77 -3.62 15.26 19.99
C HIS A 77 -4.22 14.63 21.25
N LYS A 78 -4.42 15.44 22.31
CA LYS A 78 -5.12 15.01 23.52
C LYS A 78 -6.57 14.65 23.18
N GLY A 79 -7.02 13.44 23.56
CA GLY A 79 -8.33 12.91 23.15
C GLY A 79 -8.39 12.40 21.70
N GLY A 80 -7.24 12.36 21.00
CA GLY A 80 -7.13 11.83 19.65
C GLY A 80 -7.22 10.30 19.60
N THR A 81 -7.41 9.79 18.38
CA THR A 81 -7.62 8.35 18.14
C THR A 81 -6.35 7.51 18.29
N PHE A 82 -5.18 8.10 18.06
CA PHE A 82 -3.89 7.42 18.12
C PHE A 82 -3.06 7.96 19.28
N GLY A 83 -2.58 7.08 20.15
CA GLY A 83 -1.62 7.40 21.20
C GLY A 83 -0.19 7.03 20.79
N LYS A 84 0.81 7.59 21.48
CA LYS A 84 2.23 7.27 21.25
C LYS A 84 2.51 5.76 21.27
N PHE A 85 1.87 5.03 22.18
CA PHE A 85 2.04 3.58 22.33
C PHE A 85 1.46 2.78 21.16
N SER A 86 0.19 3.01 20.80
CA SER A 86 -0.46 2.32 19.68
C SER A 86 0.22 2.60 18.35
N THR A 87 0.67 3.85 18.13
CA THR A 87 1.42 4.23 16.94
C THR A 87 2.79 3.55 16.89
N SER A 88 3.50 3.50 18.02
CA SER A 88 4.82 2.85 18.09
C SER A 88 4.74 1.35 17.76
N ILE A 89 3.73 0.65 18.29
CA ILE A 89 3.49 -0.76 17.95
C ILE A 89 3.24 -0.91 16.44
N GLY A 90 2.35 -0.09 15.89
CA GLY A 90 2.00 -0.15 14.48
C GLY A 90 3.10 0.21 13.48
N LEU A 91 4.12 0.93 13.91
CA LEU A 91 5.29 1.27 13.10
C LEU A 91 6.42 0.25 13.21
N ARG A 92 6.40 -0.59 14.25
CA ARG A 92 7.45 -1.56 14.56
C ARG A 92 7.19 -2.95 13.98
N VAL A 93 5.94 -3.21 13.61
CA VAL A 93 5.48 -4.44 12.92
C VAL A 93 5.45 -4.19 11.42
#